data_AF-A0A976IFM6-F1
#
_entry.id   AF-A0A976IFM6-F1
#
_cell.length_a   1.000
_cell.length_b   1.000
_cell.length_c   1.000
_cell.angle_alpha   90.00
_cell.angle_beta   90.00
_cell.angle_gamma   90.00
#
_symmetry.space_group_name_H-M   'P 1'
#
loop_
_entity.id
_entity.type
_entity.pdbx_description
1 polymer ?
#
loop_
_entity_poly.entity_id
_entity_poly.type
_entity_poly.pdbx_seq_one_letter_code
_entity_poly.pdbx_strand_id
1 'polypeptide(L)'
;MGRRSRSRSPPRRSRSRWKTRSRSQSRVRSRSPPRQMNKRDNLPPCDQHKEVKKSRDFSHLVKWGKPEHEEKEDEPGEVEKPNFGLTGALAKDQTTGNMHNGVVMKFSEPIEARQPTKRYRLYVFKNDKIIATLHVHRKSAFLIGRDKAVADILTEHLSCSKQHAVLQYRMYQKETTDGLGFQHEVRPYIMDLNSTNSTFLNGFKIEGSRYIELKEKDVLRFGDSTREYVLMCAM
;
A
#
# COMPACT_ATOMS: atom_id res chain seq x y z
N MET A 1 -33.19 -41.91 -58.64
CA MET A 1 -34.41 -41.62 -59.44
C MET A 1 -35.52 -41.15 -58.52
N GLY A 2 -36.55 -40.45 -59.01
CA GLY A 2 -37.69 -39.96 -58.21
C GLY A 2 -37.76 -38.42 -58.17
N ARG A 3 -38.86 -37.83 -58.66
CA ARG A 3 -39.09 -36.39 -58.78
C ARG A 3 -40.48 -36.01 -58.22
N ARG A 4 -40.66 -34.69 -58.01
CA ARG A 4 -41.92 -33.91 -57.87
C ARG A 4 -42.48 -33.76 -56.44
N SER A 5 -43.27 -32.72 -56.14
CA SER A 5 -43.10 -31.24 -56.26
C SER A 5 -44.42 -30.52 -55.91
N ARG A 6 -44.33 -29.22 -55.53
CA ARG A 6 -45.42 -28.22 -55.34
C ARG A 6 -46.22 -28.34 -54.04
N SER A 7 -46.85 -27.29 -53.49
CA SER A 7 -46.56 -25.82 -53.45
C SER A 7 -47.62 -25.11 -52.59
N ARG A 8 -47.27 -24.00 -51.90
CA ARG A 8 -47.99 -22.71 -51.88
C ARG A 8 -47.43 -21.75 -50.81
N SER A 9 -47.40 -20.46 -51.14
CA SER A 9 -46.98 -19.31 -50.32
C SER A 9 -48.16 -18.32 -50.19
N PRO A 10 -47.95 -17.04 -49.82
CA PRO A 10 -47.80 -16.46 -48.47
C PRO A 10 -48.98 -15.48 -48.15
N PRO A 11 -48.94 -14.58 -47.14
CA PRO A 11 -48.38 -13.22 -47.38
C PRO A 11 -47.85 -12.40 -46.15
N ARG A 12 -47.01 -11.38 -46.45
CA ARG A 12 -46.95 -9.96 -45.95
C ARG A 12 -47.28 -9.65 -44.46
N ARG A 13 -46.61 -8.78 -43.68
CA ARG A 13 -45.97 -7.42 -43.82
C ARG A 13 -44.97 -7.23 -42.65
N SER A 14 -44.09 -6.21 -42.51
CA SER A 14 -43.28 -5.40 -43.45
C SER A 14 -42.41 -4.36 -42.69
N ARG A 15 -41.22 -4.00 -43.24
CA ARG A 15 -40.55 -2.66 -43.35
C ARG A 15 -41.01 -1.50 -42.43
N SER A 16 -40.17 -0.55 -41.98
CA SER A 16 -38.72 -0.23 -42.03
C SER A 16 -38.51 0.97 -41.04
N ARG A 17 -37.37 1.64 -40.82
CA ARG A 17 -36.44 2.34 -41.75
C ARG A 17 -35.39 3.10 -40.92
N TRP A 18 -34.14 3.19 -41.40
CA TRP A 18 -33.13 4.08 -40.80
C TRP A 18 -33.46 5.56 -41.02
N LYS A 19 -32.96 6.45 -40.13
CA LYS A 19 -32.24 7.67 -40.55
C LYS A 19 -31.46 8.36 -39.42
N THR A 20 -30.25 8.79 -39.76
CA THR A 20 -29.44 9.75 -39.02
C THR A 20 -29.99 11.17 -39.16
N ARG A 21 -29.79 12.02 -38.14
CA ARG A 21 -29.63 13.47 -38.34
C ARG A 21 -28.99 14.17 -37.15
N SER A 22 -27.93 14.91 -37.42
CA SER A 22 -27.33 15.89 -36.53
C SER A 22 -28.18 17.16 -36.42
N ARG A 23 -28.21 17.79 -35.24
CA ARG A 23 -28.35 19.25 -35.10
C ARG A 23 -27.90 19.73 -33.72
N SER A 24 -27.16 20.82 -33.71
CA SER A 24 -26.63 21.55 -32.56
C SER A 24 -27.57 22.69 -32.14
N GLN A 25 -27.57 23.08 -30.85
CA GLN A 25 -27.51 24.49 -30.39
C GLN A 25 -27.63 24.68 -28.85
N SER A 26 -26.97 25.75 -28.35
CA SER A 26 -27.23 26.59 -27.14
C SER A 26 -27.67 25.92 -25.81
N ARG A 27 -26.92 26.01 -24.70
CA ARG A 27 -26.71 27.18 -23.79
C ARG A 27 -28.00 27.93 -23.39
N VAL A 28 -28.32 27.98 -22.08
CA VAL A 28 -28.50 29.22 -21.25
C VAL A 28 -29.15 28.94 -19.86
N ARG A 29 -28.40 29.32 -18.80
CA ARG A 29 -28.77 29.89 -17.48
C ARG A 29 -30.08 29.53 -16.72
N SER A 30 -29.87 28.97 -15.52
CA SER A 30 -30.39 29.38 -14.18
C SER A 30 -31.84 29.88 -13.97
N ARG A 31 -32.54 29.31 -12.96
CA ARG A 31 -33.37 30.02 -11.96
C ARG A 31 -33.76 29.08 -10.81
N SER A 32 -33.42 29.45 -9.57
CA SER A 32 -33.90 28.78 -8.34
C SER A 32 -35.07 29.56 -7.71
N PRO A 33 -36.10 28.91 -7.11
CA PRO A 33 -37.25 29.60 -6.51
C PRO A 33 -36.97 30.25 -5.13
N PRO A 34 -37.87 31.12 -4.61
CA PRO A 34 -37.55 32.09 -3.56
C PRO A 34 -37.86 31.67 -2.10
N ARG A 35 -37.32 32.47 -1.18
CA ARG A 35 -37.53 32.47 0.29
C ARG A 35 -39.00 32.63 0.69
N GLN A 36 -39.38 32.00 1.81
CA GLN A 36 -40.49 32.44 2.66
C GLN A 36 -39.97 33.14 3.94
N MET A 37 -40.69 34.18 4.37
CA MET A 37 -40.47 34.90 5.62
C MET A 37 -41.33 34.29 6.73
N ASN A 38 -40.89 34.40 7.99
CA ASN A 38 -41.81 34.46 9.12
C ASN A 38 -41.43 35.61 10.05
N LYS A 39 -42.46 36.35 10.50
CA LYS A 39 -42.36 37.49 11.42
C LYS A 39 -42.57 37.03 12.87
N ARG A 40 -41.92 37.72 13.81
CA ARG A 40 -42.52 38.40 14.98
C ARG A 40 -41.38 38.94 15.86
N ASP A 41 -41.20 40.24 15.96
CA ASP A 41 -41.98 41.20 16.77
C ASP A 41 -41.65 41.08 18.26
N ASN A 42 -40.84 42.01 18.79
CA ASN A 42 -40.99 42.65 20.12
C ASN A 42 -39.82 43.61 20.45
N LEU A 43 -40.11 44.92 20.47
CA LEU A 43 -39.46 46.00 21.21
C LEU A 43 -40.60 46.81 21.85
N PRO A 44 -40.48 47.30 23.09
CA PRO A 44 -40.06 48.70 23.32
C PRO A 44 -39.41 48.90 24.73
N PRO A 45 -39.22 50.14 25.25
CA PRO A 45 -39.17 51.46 24.61
C PRO A 45 -37.81 52.19 24.78
N CYS A 46 -37.67 53.32 24.11
CA CYS A 46 -36.61 54.31 24.32
C CYS A 46 -37.21 55.52 25.05
N ASP A 47 -36.52 56.05 26.07
CA ASP A 47 -36.89 57.31 26.73
C ASP A 47 -35.82 58.41 26.52
N GLN A 48 -36.23 59.41 25.73
CA GLN A 48 -36.01 60.84 25.91
C GLN A 48 -34.65 61.34 26.47
N HIS A 49 -33.94 62.16 25.70
CA HIS A 49 -34.09 63.63 25.79
C HIS A 49 -33.38 64.37 24.63
N LYS A 50 -33.75 65.63 24.42
CA LYS A 50 -33.44 66.47 23.26
C LYS A 50 -32.14 67.28 23.39
N GLU A 51 -31.46 67.45 22.24
CA GLU A 51 -30.63 68.61 21.83
C GLU A 51 -29.39 68.93 22.73
N VAL A 52 -28.25 69.48 22.29
CA VAL A 52 -27.95 70.57 21.34
C VAL A 52 -26.55 70.37 20.71
N LYS A 53 -26.32 70.99 19.56
CA LYS A 53 -25.07 71.07 18.78
C LYS A 53 -23.84 71.58 19.57
N LYS A 54 -22.65 70.97 19.37
CA LYS A 54 -21.47 71.65 18.77
C LYS A 54 -20.29 70.72 18.48
N SER A 55 -19.67 70.98 17.34
CA SER A 55 -18.41 70.45 16.81
C SER A 55 -17.25 70.43 17.82
N ARG A 56 -16.58 69.28 17.97
CA ARG A 56 -15.13 69.15 18.24
C ARG A 56 -14.60 67.90 17.53
N ASP A 57 -13.43 68.01 16.93
CA ASP A 57 -12.86 67.02 16.03
C ASP A 57 -12.38 65.76 16.75
N PHE A 58 -12.77 64.58 16.26
CA PHE A 58 -12.34 63.28 16.79
C PHE A 58 -10.99 62.81 16.19
N SER A 59 -10.06 63.75 15.96
CA SER A 59 -8.72 63.48 15.40
C SER A 59 -7.76 62.73 16.34
N HIS A 60 -8.21 62.40 17.56
CA HIS A 60 -7.37 61.75 18.58
C HIS A 60 -7.73 60.26 18.86
N LEU A 61 -8.71 59.67 18.18
CA LEU A 61 -9.17 58.29 18.45
C LEU A 61 -8.89 57.25 17.35
N VAL A 62 -8.07 57.59 16.36
CA VAL A 62 -7.56 56.66 15.34
C VAL A 62 -6.06 56.83 15.12
N LYS A 63 -5.27 56.44 16.12
CA LYS A 63 -3.83 56.21 15.94
C LYS A 63 -3.64 54.76 15.45
N TRP A 64 -3.66 54.57 14.13
CA TRP A 64 -3.44 53.26 13.51
C TRP A 64 -1.95 52.92 13.54
N GLY A 65 -1.59 51.97 14.39
CA GLY A 65 -0.22 51.49 14.58
C GLY A 65 -0.10 50.90 15.99
N LYS A 66 0.33 49.63 16.08
CA LYS A 66 0.70 49.07 17.39
C LYS A 66 1.96 49.77 17.89
N PRO A 67 2.12 49.99 19.20
CA PRO A 67 3.39 50.44 19.76
C PRO A 67 4.46 49.39 19.48
N GLU A 68 5.69 49.86 19.27
CA GLU A 68 6.88 49.03 19.15
C GLU A 68 7.00 48.16 20.41
N HIS A 69 6.75 46.86 20.23
CA HIS A 69 7.23 45.85 21.17
C HIS A 69 8.71 45.69 20.86
N GLU A 70 9.57 45.69 21.87
CA GLU A 70 10.99 45.35 21.67
C GLU A 70 11.05 43.96 21.03
N GLU A 71 11.38 43.92 19.74
CA GLU A 71 11.67 42.70 19.03
C GLU A 71 13.05 42.27 19.53
N LYS A 72 13.08 41.17 20.29
CA LYS A 72 14.33 40.43 20.43
C LYS A 72 14.73 40.03 19.01
N GLU A 73 15.98 40.28 18.66
CA GLU A 73 16.56 39.82 17.41
C GLU A 73 16.61 38.29 17.45
N ASP A 74 15.51 37.65 17.06
CA ASP A 74 15.51 36.25 16.65
C ASP A 74 16.45 36.19 15.44
N GLU A 75 17.58 35.50 15.59
CA GLU A 75 18.55 35.31 14.49
C GLU A 75 17.80 34.85 13.23
N PRO A 76 18.16 35.36 12.03
CA PRO A 76 17.41 35.09 10.81
C PRO A 76 17.39 33.60 10.52
N GLY A 77 16.30 32.95 10.93
CA GLY A 77 16.13 31.50 10.84
C GLY A 77 16.38 31.05 9.41
N GLU A 78 17.39 30.19 9.23
CA GLU A 78 17.83 29.78 7.91
C GLU A 78 16.63 29.28 7.09
N VAL A 79 16.37 29.91 5.95
CA VAL A 79 15.24 29.54 5.09
C VAL A 79 15.42 28.09 4.66
N GLU A 80 14.63 27.19 5.25
CA GLU A 80 14.73 25.76 5.01
C GLU A 80 14.62 25.47 3.51
N LYS A 81 15.69 24.93 2.93
CA LYS A 81 15.73 24.56 1.52
C LYS A 81 14.69 23.46 1.26
N PRO A 82 13.99 23.48 0.12
CA PRO A 82 12.98 22.47 -0.19
C PRO A 82 13.59 21.07 -0.13
N ASN A 83 13.08 20.25 0.80
CA ASN A 83 13.55 18.89 1.00
C ASN A 83 12.88 17.95 -0.02
N PHE A 84 13.63 17.54 -1.03
CA PHE A 84 13.20 16.56 -2.04
C PHE A 84 13.40 15.10 -1.60
N GLY A 85 13.81 14.86 -0.36
CA GLY A 85 13.88 13.53 0.23
C GLY A 85 12.50 12.89 0.36
N LEU A 86 12.42 11.58 0.08
CA LEU A 86 11.18 10.82 0.20
C LEU A 86 10.71 10.79 1.66
N THR A 87 9.63 11.52 1.96
CA THR A 87 9.00 11.46 3.28
C THR A 87 8.33 10.08 3.42
N GLY A 88 8.82 9.27 4.36
CA GLY A 88 8.31 7.92 4.63
C GLY A 88 6.88 7.85 5.18
N ALA A 89 6.07 8.90 5.00
CA ALA A 89 4.67 9.01 5.41
C ALA A 89 3.77 8.09 4.58
N LEU A 90 3.98 7.97 3.26
CA LEU A 90 3.18 7.09 2.40
C LEU A 90 3.30 5.62 2.80
N ALA A 91 4.50 5.15 3.16
CA ALA A 91 4.72 3.80 3.66
C ALA A 91 4.12 3.58 5.07
N LYS A 92 3.76 4.65 5.78
CA LYS A 92 3.13 4.65 7.11
C LYS A 92 1.63 4.90 7.09
N ASP A 93 1.01 5.11 5.92
CA ASP A 93 -0.44 5.14 5.81
C ASP A 93 -0.99 3.71 6.01
N GLN A 94 -2.00 3.57 6.86
CA GLN A 94 -2.67 2.30 7.13
C GLN A 94 -3.60 1.89 5.97
N THR A 95 -4.03 2.85 5.16
CA THR A 95 -5.02 2.63 4.09
C THR A 95 -4.37 2.17 2.79
N THR A 96 -3.22 2.77 2.44
CA THR A 96 -2.55 2.61 1.14
C THR A 96 -1.12 2.07 1.27
N GLY A 97 -0.53 2.15 2.47
CA GLY A 97 0.87 1.80 2.71
C GLY A 97 1.10 0.32 3.04
N ASN A 98 2.36 -0.08 3.00
CA ASN A 98 2.80 -1.45 3.35
C ASN A 98 2.84 -1.65 4.88
N MET A 99 1.76 -1.31 5.60
CA MET A 99 1.65 -1.57 7.03
C MET A 99 0.98 -2.91 7.31
N HIS A 100 1.60 -3.72 8.18
CA HIS A 100 1.01 -4.94 8.71
C HIS A 100 1.08 -4.93 10.24
N ASN A 101 -0.06 -5.09 10.91
CA ASN A 101 -0.18 -5.03 12.38
C ASN A 101 0.48 -3.79 13.02
N GLY A 102 0.39 -2.63 12.36
CA GLY A 102 0.97 -1.35 12.81
C GLY A 102 2.47 -1.18 12.55
N VAL A 103 3.13 -2.16 11.93
CA VAL A 103 4.56 -2.11 11.56
C VAL A 103 4.70 -1.95 10.05
N VAL A 104 5.59 -1.05 9.61
CA VAL A 104 5.92 -0.89 8.18
C VAL A 104 6.74 -2.08 7.70
N MET A 105 6.27 -2.74 6.65
CA MET A 105 6.96 -3.84 5.97
C MET A 105 8.06 -3.29 5.06
N LYS A 106 9.29 -3.80 5.22
CA LYS A 106 10.38 -3.56 4.26
C LYS A 106 10.19 -4.30 2.94
N PHE A 107 9.39 -5.37 2.96
CA PHE A 107 9.24 -6.33 1.86
C PHE A 107 7.84 -6.29 1.26
N SER A 108 7.77 -6.41 -0.06
CA SER A 108 6.54 -6.59 -0.83
C SER A 108 6.70 -7.79 -1.75
N GLU A 109 5.70 -8.67 -1.80
CA GLU A 109 5.76 -9.86 -2.67
C GLU A 109 5.86 -9.48 -4.16
N PRO A 110 6.72 -10.14 -4.95
CA PRO A 110 6.81 -9.90 -6.39
C PRO A 110 5.59 -10.48 -7.11
N ILE A 111 5.28 -10.00 -8.32
CA ILE A 111 4.18 -10.53 -9.16
C ILE A 111 4.32 -12.02 -9.52
N GLU A 112 5.55 -12.55 -9.47
CA GLU A 112 5.89 -13.96 -9.66
C GLU A 112 5.60 -14.83 -8.43
N ALA A 113 5.21 -14.23 -7.30
CA ALA A 113 4.90 -14.93 -6.07
C ALA A 113 3.79 -15.97 -6.31
N ARG A 114 4.04 -17.21 -5.86
CA ARG A 114 3.08 -18.30 -5.97
C ARG A 114 3.28 -19.27 -4.83
N GLN A 115 2.18 -19.79 -4.28
CA GLN A 115 2.26 -20.85 -3.27
C GLN A 115 2.85 -22.13 -3.89
N PRO A 116 3.79 -22.82 -3.23
CA PRO A 116 4.35 -24.07 -3.74
C PRO A 116 3.34 -25.22 -3.66
N THR A 117 3.36 -26.09 -4.68
CA THR A 117 2.64 -27.38 -4.65
C THR A 117 3.39 -28.43 -3.83
N LYS A 118 4.72 -28.35 -3.80
CA LYS A 118 5.64 -29.19 -3.00
C LYS A 118 5.51 -28.87 -1.50
N ARG A 119 5.54 -29.89 -0.64
CA ARG A 119 5.38 -29.77 0.81
C ARG A 119 6.68 -29.43 1.52
N TYR A 120 7.13 -28.19 1.41
CA TYR A 120 8.31 -27.73 2.16
C TYR A 120 8.07 -27.69 3.68
N ARG A 121 9.10 -28.09 4.43
CA ARG A 121 9.23 -28.00 5.89
C ARG A 121 10.59 -27.39 6.22
N LEU A 122 10.63 -26.56 7.26
CA LEU A 122 11.85 -25.98 7.81
C LEU A 122 12.08 -26.55 9.22
N TYR A 123 13.14 -27.33 9.39
CA TYR A 123 13.49 -27.94 10.68
C TYR A 123 14.44 -27.00 11.44
N VAL A 124 14.10 -26.68 12.68
CA VAL A 124 14.89 -25.78 13.53
C VAL A 124 15.70 -26.61 14.50
N PHE A 125 17.02 -26.56 14.36
CA PHE A 125 17.98 -27.22 15.24
C PHE A 125 18.61 -26.21 16.21
N LYS A 126 18.99 -26.69 17.39
CA LYS A 126 19.87 -25.98 18.33
C LYS A 126 20.67 -27.03 19.09
N ASN A 127 22.00 -26.93 19.07
CA ASN A 127 22.90 -27.90 19.70
C ASN A 127 22.50 -29.35 19.32
N ASP A 128 22.40 -29.60 18.00
CA ASP A 128 22.04 -30.87 17.36
C ASP A 128 20.65 -31.45 17.68
N LYS A 129 19.83 -30.73 18.46
CA LYS A 129 18.45 -31.13 18.81
C LYS A 129 17.44 -30.35 17.99
N ILE A 130 16.47 -31.06 17.41
CA ILE A 130 15.31 -30.46 16.74
C ILE A 130 14.42 -29.81 17.81
N ILE A 131 14.26 -28.49 17.75
CA ILE A 131 13.30 -27.74 18.58
C ILE A 131 11.92 -27.74 17.93
N ALA A 132 11.85 -27.46 16.63
CA ALA A 132 10.59 -27.19 15.94
C ALA A 132 10.62 -27.65 14.48
N THR A 133 9.43 -27.95 13.95
CA THR A 133 9.20 -28.24 12.52
C THR A 133 8.16 -27.27 11.98
N LEU A 134 8.57 -26.39 11.08
CA LEU A 134 7.73 -25.32 10.54
C LEU A 134 7.22 -25.68 9.14
N HIS A 135 5.92 -25.48 8.91
CA HIS A 135 5.26 -25.86 7.66
C HIS A 135 5.23 -24.71 6.65
N VAL A 136 6.35 -24.52 5.94
CA VAL A 136 6.62 -23.36 5.08
C VAL A 136 6.06 -23.46 3.64
N HIS A 137 4.97 -24.20 3.42
CA HIS A 137 4.34 -24.34 2.09
C HIS A 137 2.91 -23.77 2.01
N ARG A 138 2.40 -23.19 3.10
CA ARG A 138 1.02 -22.70 3.22
C ARG A 138 0.80 -21.26 2.75
N LYS A 139 1.89 -20.54 2.43
CA LYS A 139 1.90 -19.16 1.95
C LYS A 139 2.91 -19.03 0.80
N SER A 140 2.80 -17.93 0.05
CA SER A 140 3.80 -17.52 -0.95
C SER A 140 5.06 -16.93 -0.31
N ALA A 141 4.92 -16.16 0.79
CA ALA A 141 6.05 -15.62 1.56
C ALA A 141 5.96 -15.98 3.05
N PHE A 142 7.12 -16.02 3.71
CA PHE A 142 7.27 -16.12 5.15
C PHE A 142 8.32 -15.11 5.64
N LEU A 143 7.93 -14.21 6.53
CA LEU A 143 8.84 -13.26 7.15
C LEU A 143 9.58 -13.90 8.33
N ILE A 144 10.90 -13.77 8.33
CA ILE A 144 11.81 -14.28 9.35
C ILE A 144 12.36 -13.10 10.15
N GLY A 145 12.23 -13.14 11.47
CA GLY A 145 12.71 -12.05 12.33
C GLY A 145 12.31 -12.17 13.80
N ARG A 146 12.75 -11.19 14.58
CA ARG A 146 12.52 -11.14 16.03
C ARG A 146 11.14 -10.56 16.43
N ASP A 147 10.46 -9.88 15.52
CA ASP A 147 9.22 -9.15 15.83
C ASP A 147 7.98 -10.04 15.79
N LYS A 148 7.43 -10.35 16.97
CA LYS A 148 6.27 -11.25 17.15
C LYS A 148 4.97 -10.71 16.53
N ALA A 149 4.86 -9.40 16.27
CA ALA A 149 3.66 -8.83 15.66
C ALA A 149 3.54 -9.15 14.17
N VAL A 150 4.63 -9.54 13.50
CA VAL A 150 4.73 -9.57 12.04
C VAL A 150 5.41 -10.81 11.49
N ALA A 151 6.46 -11.32 12.15
CA ALA A 151 7.24 -12.43 11.62
C ALA A 151 6.50 -13.77 11.76
N ASP A 152 6.36 -14.50 10.64
CA ASP A 152 5.84 -15.87 10.61
C ASP A 152 6.80 -16.87 11.27
N ILE A 153 8.10 -16.60 11.17
CA ILE A 153 9.17 -17.44 11.69
C ILE A 153 9.98 -16.63 12.70
N LEU A 154 9.76 -16.92 13.98
CA LEU A 154 10.38 -16.19 15.08
C LEU A 154 11.84 -16.61 15.29
N THR A 155 12.74 -15.63 15.19
CA THR A 155 14.14 -15.77 15.60
C THR A 155 14.34 -15.17 16.99
N GLU A 156 14.43 -16.04 17.99
CA GLU A 156 14.58 -15.66 19.40
C GLU A 156 16.06 -15.39 19.75
N HIS A 157 16.68 -14.46 19.03
CA HIS A 157 18.06 -14.06 19.25
C HIS A 157 18.27 -12.55 19.05
N LEU A 158 19.07 -11.93 19.91
CA LEU A 158 19.25 -10.47 19.91
C LEU A 158 20.03 -9.95 18.68
N SER A 159 20.90 -10.78 18.08
CA SER A 159 21.58 -10.44 16.82
C SER A 159 20.60 -10.41 15.62
N CYS A 160 19.40 -10.95 15.75
CA CYS A 160 18.40 -10.94 14.68
C CYS A 160 17.58 -9.63 14.69
N SER A 161 17.50 -9.02 13.52
CA SER A 161 16.69 -7.83 13.25
C SER A 161 15.18 -8.14 13.37
N LYS A 162 14.37 -7.11 13.61
CA LYS A 162 12.89 -7.23 13.69
C LYS A 162 12.30 -7.92 12.47
N GLN A 163 12.68 -7.44 11.29
CA GLN A 163 12.52 -8.06 9.98
C GLN A 163 13.95 -8.36 9.50
N HIS A 164 14.32 -9.63 9.41
CA HIS A 164 15.70 -10.06 9.14
C HIS A 164 15.84 -10.62 7.71
N ALA A 165 15.03 -11.63 7.36
CA ALA A 165 15.03 -12.22 6.03
C ALA A 165 13.60 -12.61 5.62
N VAL A 166 13.39 -12.89 4.33
CA VAL A 166 12.13 -13.44 3.80
C VAL A 166 12.41 -14.68 2.98
N LEU A 167 11.68 -15.75 3.29
CA LEU A 167 11.55 -16.91 2.43
C LEU A 167 10.39 -16.65 1.46
N GLN A 168 10.70 -16.49 0.17
CA GLN A 168 9.73 -16.22 -0.89
C GLN A 168 9.69 -17.38 -1.88
N TYR A 169 8.50 -17.88 -2.17
CA TYR A 169 8.26 -18.79 -3.28
C TYR A 169 7.96 -18.01 -4.55
N ARG A 170 8.72 -18.28 -5.62
CA ARG A 170 8.56 -17.66 -6.94
C ARG A 170 8.30 -18.72 -8.00
N MET A 171 7.45 -18.41 -8.96
CA MET A 171 7.27 -19.21 -10.16
C MET A 171 8.44 -18.97 -11.12
N TYR A 172 9.27 -20.00 -11.31
CA TYR A 172 10.31 -20.02 -12.32
C TYR A 172 9.78 -20.70 -13.59
N GLN A 173 10.01 -20.09 -14.76
CA GLN A 173 9.72 -20.68 -16.05
C GLN A 173 10.99 -21.36 -16.56
N LYS A 174 10.96 -22.69 -16.67
CA LYS A 174 12.01 -23.48 -17.29
C LYS A 174 11.60 -23.83 -18.72
N GLU A 175 12.50 -23.67 -19.68
CA GLU A 175 12.28 -24.18 -21.03
C GLU A 175 12.23 -25.72 -21.02
N THR A 176 11.22 -26.30 -21.67
CA THR A 176 11.07 -27.75 -21.80
C THR A 176 12.13 -28.30 -22.76
N THR A 177 12.61 -29.53 -22.53
CA THR A 177 13.63 -30.21 -23.37
C THR A 177 13.28 -30.24 -24.85
N ASP A 178 11.98 -30.21 -25.16
CA ASP A 178 11.44 -30.36 -26.50
C ASP A 178 11.33 -29.02 -27.24
N GLY A 179 11.70 -27.89 -26.60
CA GLY A 179 11.67 -26.53 -27.16
C GLY A 179 10.27 -25.94 -27.42
N LEU A 180 9.22 -26.74 -27.27
CA LEU A 180 7.84 -26.39 -27.64
C LEU A 180 7.02 -25.70 -26.52
N GLY A 181 7.63 -25.38 -25.37
CA GLY A 181 6.92 -24.70 -24.29
C GLY A 181 7.72 -24.49 -23.01
N PHE A 182 7.06 -23.88 -22.02
CA PHE A 182 7.63 -23.56 -20.71
C PHE A 182 7.00 -24.43 -19.61
N GLN A 183 7.84 -25.13 -18.85
CA GLN A 183 7.44 -25.78 -17.61
C GLN A 183 7.50 -24.76 -16.46
N HIS A 184 6.39 -24.57 -15.76
CA HIS A 184 6.32 -23.68 -14.60
C HIS A 184 6.63 -24.47 -13.32
N GLU A 185 7.67 -24.09 -12.59
CA GLU A 185 8.03 -24.68 -11.29
C GLU A 185 8.08 -23.60 -10.20
N VAL A 186 7.47 -23.86 -9.04
CA VAL A 186 7.56 -22.95 -7.89
C VAL A 186 8.76 -23.33 -7.02
N ARG A 187 9.71 -22.41 -6.86
CA ARG A 187 10.95 -22.62 -6.10
C ARG A 187 11.08 -21.67 -4.90
N PRO A 188 11.68 -22.13 -3.79
CA PRO A 188 12.00 -21.29 -2.64
C PRO A 188 13.22 -20.40 -2.93
N TYR A 189 13.15 -19.15 -2.51
CA TYR A 189 14.25 -18.20 -2.49
C TYR A 189 14.36 -17.56 -1.10
N ILE A 190 15.58 -17.34 -0.62
CA ILE A 190 15.85 -16.49 0.54
C ILE A 190 16.26 -15.09 0.07
N MET A 191 15.86 -14.06 0.80
CA MET A 191 16.38 -12.70 0.68
C MET A 191 16.63 -12.13 2.08
N ASP A 192 17.85 -11.62 2.32
CA ASP A 192 18.15 -10.84 3.52
C ASP A 192 17.64 -9.39 3.36
N LEU A 193 16.91 -8.86 4.34
CA LEU A 193 16.28 -7.53 4.30
C LEU A 193 17.22 -6.42 4.78
N ASN A 194 18.49 -6.51 4.38
CA ASN A 194 19.62 -5.73 4.91
C ASN A 194 19.63 -5.77 6.43
N SER A 195 19.80 -6.98 6.96
CA SER A 195 19.80 -7.23 8.40
C SER A 195 21.16 -6.92 9.02
N THR A 196 21.15 -6.52 10.29
CA THR A 196 22.32 -5.97 11.00
C THR A 196 23.52 -6.91 10.99
N ASN A 197 23.27 -8.21 11.21
CA ASN A 197 24.31 -9.25 11.28
C ASN A 197 24.28 -10.21 10.07
N SER A 198 23.49 -9.86 9.05
CA SER A 198 23.30 -10.63 7.81
C SER A 198 22.73 -12.04 8.00
N THR A 199 22.35 -12.67 6.89
CA THR A 199 21.97 -14.08 6.80
C THR A 199 23.14 -14.90 6.27
N PHE A 200 23.22 -16.17 6.68
CA PHE A 200 24.18 -17.15 6.21
C PHE A 200 23.45 -18.36 5.60
N LEU A 201 23.95 -18.86 4.48
CA LEU A 201 23.49 -20.05 3.76
C LEU A 201 24.67 -21.02 3.63
N ASN A 202 24.52 -22.24 4.15
CA ASN A 202 25.57 -23.28 4.17
C ASN A 202 26.92 -22.76 4.72
N GLY A 203 26.86 -21.90 5.74
CA GLY A 203 28.02 -21.25 6.37
C GLY A 203 28.51 -19.96 5.68
N PHE A 204 28.14 -19.71 4.42
CA PHE A 204 28.55 -18.53 3.68
C PHE A 204 27.58 -17.36 3.90
N LYS A 205 28.10 -16.16 4.13
CA LYS A 205 27.28 -14.93 4.21
C LYS A 205 26.65 -14.63 2.84
N ILE A 206 25.35 -14.36 2.83
CA ILE A 206 24.64 -13.95 1.61
C ILE A 206 24.57 -12.42 1.46
N GLU A 207 24.39 -11.97 0.22
CA GLU A 207 24.16 -10.56 -0.11
C GLU A 207 22.77 -10.08 0.34
N GLY A 208 22.71 -8.87 0.88
CA GLY A 208 21.46 -8.20 1.21
C GLY A 208 20.66 -7.80 -0.04
N SER A 209 19.34 -7.72 0.09
CA SER A 209 18.41 -7.31 -0.99
C SER A 209 18.46 -8.17 -2.27
N ARG A 210 19.07 -9.35 -2.23
CA ARG A 210 19.16 -10.29 -3.37
C ARG A 210 18.38 -11.58 -3.08
N TYR A 211 17.62 -12.06 -4.07
CA TYR A 211 17.03 -13.39 -4.02
C TYR A 211 18.09 -14.45 -4.35
N ILE A 212 18.23 -15.45 -3.49
CA ILE A 212 19.09 -16.62 -3.68
C ILE A 212 18.22 -17.87 -3.62
N GLU A 213 18.34 -18.72 -4.64
CA GLU A 213 17.59 -19.99 -4.72
C GLU A 213 18.01 -20.92 -3.58
N LEU A 214 17.03 -21.43 -2.84
CA LEU A 214 17.26 -22.47 -1.84
C LEU A 214 17.03 -23.85 -2.46
N LYS A 215 17.83 -24.81 -2.02
CA LYS A 215 17.74 -26.22 -2.38
C LYS A 215 17.36 -27.05 -1.16
N GLU A 216 17.00 -28.30 -1.40
CA GLU A 216 16.75 -29.25 -0.33
C GLU A 216 18.05 -29.54 0.42
N LYS A 217 17.96 -29.66 1.75
CA LYS A 217 19.05 -29.83 2.72
C LYS A 217 19.94 -28.60 2.94
N ASP A 218 19.62 -27.45 2.34
CA ASP A 218 20.31 -26.19 2.64
C ASP A 218 20.09 -25.79 4.11
N VAL A 219 21.17 -25.31 4.73
CA VAL A 219 21.23 -24.86 6.13
C VAL A 219 21.27 -23.34 6.18
N LEU A 220 20.27 -22.73 6.80
CA LEU A 220 20.19 -21.29 7.04
C LEU A 220 20.54 -20.95 8.49
N ARG A 221 21.31 -19.87 8.68
CA ARG A 221 21.61 -19.28 9.99
C ARG A 221 21.43 -17.75 9.90
N PHE A 222 20.80 -17.19 10.93
CA PHE A 222 20.39 -15.77 10.96
C PHE A 222 21.22 -15.00 12.00
N GLY A 223 22.11 -14.12 11.53
CA GLY A 223 23.17 -13.52 12.35
C GLY A 223 23.94 -14.56 13.17
N ASP A 224 24.38 -14.17 14.37
CA ASP A 224 25.07 -15.04 15.33
C ASP A 224 24.14 -15.97 16.15
N SER A 225 22.98 -16.33 15.60
CA SER A 225 22.07 -17.28 16.25
C SER A 225 22.70 -18.69 16.31
N THR A 226 22.61 -19.35 17.47
CA THR A 226 22.93 -20.78 17.64
C THR A 226 21.88 -21.73 17.06
N ARG A 227 20.79 -21.19 16.47
CA ARG A 227 19.77 -21.97 15.77
C ARG A 227 20.09 -22.07 14.29
N GLU A 228 20.03 -23.30 13.77
CA GLU A 228 20.17 -23.63 12.36
C GLU A 228 18.82 -24.08 11.80
N TYR A 229 18.54 -23.71 10.55
CA TYR A 229 17.25 -23.89 9.91
C TYR A 229 17.45 -24.68 8.60
N VAL A 230 17.10 -25.97 8.61
CA VAL A 230 17.32 -26.85 7.46
C VAL A 230 16.06 -26.95 6.61
N LEU A 231 16.14 -26.57 5.33
CA LEU A 231 15.01 -26.65 4.41
C LEU A 231 14.92 -28.07 3.82
N MET A 232 13.75 -28.69 3.95
CA MET A 232 13.48 -30.02 3.39
C MET A 232 12.18 -29.99 2.58
N CYS A 233 12.19 -30.58 1.39
CA CYS A 233 10.95 -31.00 0.75
C CYS A 233 10.48 -32.30 1.41
N ALA A 234 9.27 -32.31 1.96
CA ALA A 234 8.62 -33.56 2.32
C ALA A 234 7.97 -34.14 1.06
N MET A 235 8.25 -35.42 0.80
CA MET A 235 7.52 -36.24 -0.17
C MET A 235 6.06 -36.45 0.30
#